data_AF-A0A497QLN6-F1
#
_entry.id   AF-A0A497QLN6-F1
#
_cell.length_a   1.000
_cell.length_b   1.000
_cell.length_c   1.000
_cell.angle_alpha   90.00
_cell.angle_beta   90.00
_cell.angle_gamma   90.00
#
_symmetry.space_group_name_H-M   'P 1'
#
loop_
_entity.id
_entity.type
_entity.pdbx_description
1 polymer ?
#
loop_
_entity_poly.entity_id
_entity_poly.type
_entity_poly.pdbx_seq_one_letter_code
_entity_poly.pdbx_strand_id
1 'polypeptide(L)'
;MVEDLDKILALAERFEYSPFMVKQIMKNFPQDYVTVLKAFAQPAPETIRINTLKITPKELKARLEAKGFKLTPVDWLDYAFHVDSSQSRHTLGATHEYLKGLYYIQSLGSMIPVHLLYPKPGDQVLDMCAAPGSKTTQIAQYMQNQGQIVAVDIKHSRLSSLISNLRRMDVRNAIVFAYDATKLYIQQLGKFRPNKILLDAPCTGSGIIRQDPSVKRVKNDSKIQRLRQQQKQLLKAGLKLLTKGGTLVYSTCSFHYQENEMLIAEVVKDVKNVEIIEPQENIGVPGFSEVENLEFGYDMLKTRRLTPHLHNTDAFFCCILRKN
;
A
#
# COMPACT_ATOMS: atom_id res chain seq x y z
N MET A 1 6.76 -9.52 -34.33
CA MET A 1 6.76 -10.56 -33.26
C MET A 1 8.17 -11.05 -32.92
N VAL A 2 9.08 -11.23 -33.90
CA VAL A 2 10.48 -11.65 -33.62
C VAL A 2 11.31 -10.49 -33.02
N GLU A 3 11.19 -9.26 -33.57
CA GLU A 3 11.91 -8.07 -33.07
C GLU A 3 11.61 -7.71 -31.61
N ASP A 4 10.43 -8.07 -31.10
CA ASP A 4 10.04 -7.79 -29.72
C ASP A 4 10.68 -8.80 -28.74
N LEU A 5 10.94 -10.03 -29.19
CA LEU A 5 11.54 -11.06 -28.35
C LEU A 5 13.04 -10.81 -28.13
N ASP A 6 13.80 -10.50 -29.17
CA ASP A 6 15.24 -10.21 -29.05
C ASP A 6 15.47 -8.99 -28.14
N LYS A 7 14.63 -7.96 -28.29
CA LYS A 7 14.65 -6.79 -27.42
C LYS A 7 14.33 -7.14 -25.96
N ILE A 8 13.31 -7.97 -25.71
CA ILE A 8 12.99 -8.44 -24.37
C ILE A 8 14.16 -9.22 -23.76
N LEU A 9 14.79 -10.11 -24.52
CA LEU A 9 15.94 -10.91 -24.06
C LEU A 9 17.15 -10.02 -23.74
N ALA A 10 17.48 -9.07 -24.60
CA ALA A 10 18.58 -8.13 -24.38
C ALA A 10 18.37 -7.26 -23.13
N LEU A 11 17.14 -6.78 -22.90
CA LEU A 11 16.80 -6.03 -21.68
C LEU A 11 16.82 -6.91 -20.43
N ALA A 12 16.35 -8.16 -20.55
CA ALA A 12 16.34 -9.13 -19.45
C ALA A 12 17.76 -9.44 -18.97
N GLU A 13 18.68 -9.67 -19.90
CA GLU A 13 20.11 -9.85 -19.60
C GLU A 13 20.71 -8.59 -18.97
N ARG A 14 20.53 -7.43 -19.62
CA ARG A 14 21.12 -6.15 -19.17
C ARG A 14 20.73 -5.74 -17.76
N PHE A 15 19.47 -5.95 -17.36
CA PHE A 15 18.94 -5.48 -16.07
C PHE A 15 18.76 -6.61 -15.04
N GLU A 16 19.14 -7.83 -15.39
CA GLU A 16 18.99 -9.05 -14.57
C GLU A 16 17.52 -9.36 -14.20
N TYR A 17 16.63 -9.26 -15.19
CA TYR A 17 15.23 -9.61 -15.07
C TYR A 17 14.92 -10.91 -15.80
N SER A 18 13.81 -11.56 -15.44
CA SER A 18 13.24 -12.57 -16.32
C SER A 18 12.66 -11.92 -17.59
N PRO A 19 12.66 -12.62 -18.75
CA PRO A 19 11.98 -12.14 -19.95
C PRO A 19 10.50 -11.83 -19.71
N PHE A 20 9.85 -12.64 -18.86
CA PHE A 20 8.46 -12.41 -18.44
C PHE A 20 8.30 -11.04 -17.75
N MET A 21 9.17 -10.71 -16.79
CA MET A 21 9.06 -9.46 -16.04
C MET A 21 9.33 -8.24 -16.92
N VAL A 22 10.32 -8.32 -17.82
CA VAL A 22 10.56 -7.27 -18.83
C VAL A 22 9.31 -7.04 -19.68
N LYS A 23 8.70 -8.13 -20.19
CA LYS A 23 7.45 -8.04 -20.95
C LYS A 23 6.33 -7.39 -20.15
N GLN A 24 6.19 -7.70 -18.87
CA GLN A 24 5.18 -7.06 -18.01
C GLN A 24 5.44 -5.57 -17.79
N ILE A 25 6.70 -5.15 -17.61
CA ILE A 25 7.06 -3.74 -17.49
C ILE A 25 6.77 -3.01 -18.81
N MET A 26 7.13 -3.59 -19.96
CA MET A 26 6.81 -3.01 -21.27
C MET A 26 5.31 -2.84 -21.50
N LYS A 27 4.49 -3.81 -21.08
CA LYS A 27 3.03 -3.70 -21.16
C LYS A 27 2.44 -2.60 -20.29
N ASN A 28 2.93 -2.44 -19.06
CA ASN A 28 2.39 -1.46 -18.11
C ASN A 28 2.95 -0.05 -18.34
N PHE A 29 4.13 0.06 -18.97
CA PHE A 29 4.84 1.32 -19.18
C PHE A 29 5.43 1.39 -20.60
N PRO A 30 4.60 1.39 -21.66
CA PRO A 30 5.07 1.24 -23.04
C PRO A 30 6.01 2.35 -23.50
N GLN A 31 5.87 3.57 -22.95
CA GLN A 31 6.72 4.71 -23.31
C GLN A 31 7.98 4.81 -22.44
N ASP A 32 7.94 4.32 -21.19
CA ASP A 32 8.97 4.58 -20.17
C ASP A 32 9.66 3.32 -19.63
N TYR A 33 9.44 2.15 -20.24
CA TYR A 33 9.90 0.86 -19.68
C TYR A 33 11.40 0.81 -19.35
N VAL A 34 12.27 1.46 -20.14
CA VAL A 34 13.72 1.52 -19.84
C VAL A 34 13.99 2.35 -18.59
N THR A 35 13.32 3.49 -18.43
CA THR A 35 13.43 4.36 -17.26
C THR A 35 12.90 3.66 -16.02
N VAL A 36 11.78 2.93 -16.16
CA VAL A 36 11.20 2.09 -15.10
C VAL A 36 12.17 0.99 -14.66
N LEU A 37 12.75 0.25 -15.62
CA LEU A 37 13.75 -0.80 -15.34
C LEU A 37 14.95 -0.25 -14.58
N LYS A 38 15.49 0.89 -15.03
CA LYS A 38 16.60 1.59 -14.34
C LYS A 38 16.21 2.01 -12.94
N ALA A 39 15.03 2.59 -12.76
CA ALA A 39 14.57 3.07 -11.46
C ALA A 39 14.37 1.92 -10.45
N PHE A 40 13.82 0.78 -10.88
CA PHE A 40 13.72 -0.41 -10.03
C PHE A 40 15.07 -1.06 -9.68
N ALA A 41 16.15 -0.75 -10.41
CA ALA A 41 17.50 -1.21 -10.09
C ALA A 41 18.18 -0.36 -9.01
N GLN A 42 17.66 0.83 -8.71
CA GLN A 42 18.20 1.71 -7.68
C GLN A 42 17.66 1.33 -6.28
N PRO A 43 18.42 1.53 -5.20
CA PRO A 43 17.91 1.39 -3.84
C PRO A 43 16.69 2.30 -3.59
N ALA A 44 15.73 1.82 -2.80
CA ALA A 44 14.63 2.67 -2.35
C ALA A 44 15.13 3.65 -1.26
N PRO A 45 14.68 4.92 -1.25
CA PRO A 45 14.97 5.81 -0.13
C PRO A 45 14.46 5.24 1.19
N GLU A 46 15.26 5.33 2.24
CA GLU A 46 14.79 5.00 3.59
C GLU A 46 13.83 6.08 4.07
N THR A 47 12.67 5.67 4.58
CA THR A 47 11.64 6.59 5.06
C THR A 47 11.04 6.12 6.37
N ILE A 48 10.68 7.08 7.23
CA ILE A 48 10.03 6.82 8.50
C ILE A 48 8.72 7.59 8.62
N ARG A 49 7.75 6.98 9.31
CA ARG A 49 6.51 7.60 9.76
C ARG A 49 6.61 7.90 11.25
N ILE A 50 6.48 9.16 11.63
CA ILE A 50 6.42 9.57 13.04
C ILE A 50 5.11 9.09 13.66
N ASN A 51 5.19 8.60 14.89
CA ASN A 51 4.03 8.32 15.72
C ASN A 51 3.57 9.59 16.45
N THR A 52 2.66 10.34 15.84
CA THR A 52 2.15 11.60 16.42
C THR A 52 1.30 11.40 17.69
N LEU A 53 1.01 10.15 18.08
CA LEU A 53 0.42 9.85 19.41
C LEU A 53 1.43 10.04 20.55
N LYS A 54 2.73 9.98 20.27
CA LYS A 54 3.80 9.96 21.29
C LYS A 54 4.78 11.11 21.21
N ILE A 55 4.99 11.69 20.03
CA ILE A 55 6.02 12.72 19.83
C ILE A 55 5.66 13.62 18.65
N THR A 56 6.12 14.87 18.70
CA THR A 56 5.98 15.80 17.56
C THR A 56 7.06 15.53 16.49
N PRO A 57 6.79 15.82 15.20
CA PRO A 57 7.79 15.70 14.14
C PRO A 57 9.09 16.45 14.43
N LYS A 58 8.97 17.68 14.95
CA LYS A 58 10.11 18.54 15.29
C LYS A 58 11.00 17.92 16.36
N GLU A 59 10.40 17.36 17.42
CA GLU A 59 11.15 16.73 18.51
C GLU A 59 11.84 15.44 18.07
N LEU A 60 11.15 14.58 17.28
CA LEU A 60 11.78 13.35 16.81
C LEU A 60 12.95 13.68 15.88
N LYS A 61 12.78 14.65 14.98
CA LYS A 61 13.83 15.10 14.08
C LYS A 61 15.09 15.49 14.85
N ALA A 62 14.97 16.36 15.84
CA ALA A 62 16.10 16.80 16.66
C ALA A 62 16.81 15.62 17.36
N ARG A 63 16.05 14.63 17.87
CA ARG A 63 16.63 13.44 18.54
C ARG A 63 17.41 12.54 17.58
N LEU A 64 16.94 12.37 16.35
CA LEU A 64 17.60 11.54 15.35
C LEU A 64 18.80 12.24 14.71
N GLU A 65 18.71 13.56 14.48
CA GLU A 65 19.84 14.37 14.00
C GLU A 65 20.99 14.39 15.01
N ALA A 66 20.69 14.44 16.31
CA ALA A 66 21.70 14.29 17.36
C ALA A 66 22.43 12.91 17.34
N LYS A 67 21.88 11.91 16.63
CA LYS A 67 22.48 10.58 16.44
C LYS A 67 23.14 10.40 15.07
N GLY A 68 23.24 11.48 14.28
CA GLY A 68 23.88 11.47 12.98
C GLY A 68 22.98 11.02 11.83
N PHE A 69 21.66 10.90 12.03
CA PHE A 69 20.72 10.72 10.92
C PHE A 69 20.37 12.07 10.30
N LYS A 70 20.36 12.17 8.98
CA LYS A 70 19.87 13.37 8.28
C LYS A 70 18.41 13.14 7.87
N LEU A 71 17.51 14.03 8.33
CA LEU A 71 16.07 13.92 8.10
C LEU A 71 15.55 15.05 7.22
N THR A 72 15.05 14.68 6.03
CA THR A 72 14.41 15.62 5.09
C THR A 72 12.90 15.40 5.12
N PRO A 73 12.08 16.43 5.36
CA PRO A 73 10.62 16.29 5.38
C PRO A 73 10.07 15.85 4.02
N VAL A 74 8.90 15.22 4.02
CA VAL A 74 8.13 14.91 2.82
C VAL A 74 7.04 15.97 2.67
N ASP A 75 7.07 16.73 1.57
CA ASP A 75 6.27 17.95 1.39
C ASP A 75 4.75 17.76 1.55
N TRP A 76 4.24 16.57 1.25
CA TRP A 76 2.81 16.24 1.28
C TRP A 76 2.42 15.31 2.43
N LEU A 77 3.35 15.01 3.36
CA LEU A 77 3.08 14.21 4.57
C LEU A 77 3.83 14.78 5.78
N ASP A 78 3.14 15.58 6.59
CA ASP A 78 3.71 16.27 7.77
C ASP A 78 4.34 15.33 8.83
N TYR A 79 3.97 14.04 8.80
CA TYR A 79 4.48 13.03 9.72
C TYR A 79 5.53 12.10 9.08
N ALA A 80 6.01 12.37 7.87
CA ALA A 80 6.96 11.52 7.16
C ALA A 80 8.28 12.23 6.87
N PHE A 81 9.37 11.46 6.97
CA PHE A 81 10.72 11.93 6.66
C PHE A 81 11.45 10.93 5.77
N HIS A 82 12.18 11.43 4.78
CA HIS A 82 13.30 10.73 4.20
C HIS A 82 14.46 10.73 5.19
N VAL A 83 15.13 9.59 5.29
CA VAL A 83 16.28 9.41 6.17
C VAL A 83 17.49 9.06 5.35
N ASP A 84 18.57 9.80 5.59
CA ASP A 84 19.92 9.42 5.18
C ASP A 84 20.68 8.96 6.43
N SER A 85 21.03 7.68 6.43
CA SER A 85 21.71 6.98 7.51
C SER A 85 23.22 6.84 7.27
N SER A 86 23.77 7.40 6.19
CA SER A 86 25.17 7.24 5.78
C SER A 86 26.20 7.67 6.83
N GLN A 87 25.86 8.64 7.67
CA GLN A 87 26.74 9.17 8.73
C GLN A 87 26.40 8.61 10.13
N SER A 88 25.32 7.83 10.25
CA SER A 88 24.89 7.28 11.54
C SER A 88 25.62 6.00 11.85
N ARG A 89 25.98 5.82 13.14
CA ARG A 89 26.53 4.56 13.66
C ARG A 89 25.44 3.56 14.07
N HIS A 90 24.17 3.97 13.99
CA HIS A 90 23.02 3.17 14.42
C HIS A 90 22.13 2.85 13.23
N THR A 91 21.51 1.66 13.23
CA THR A 91 20.43 1.35 12.29
C THR A 91 19.11 1.91 12.82
N LEU A 92 18.21 2.31 11.92
CA LEU A 92 16.91 2.84 12.31
C LEU A 92 16.10 1.86 13.17
N GLY A 93 16.24 0.54 12.94
CA GLY A 93 15.52 -0.49 13.70
C GLY A 93 16.07 -0.74 15.11
N ALA A 94 17.22 -0.18 15.46
CA ALA A 94 17.89 -0.42 16.74
C ALA A 94 17.90 0.81 17.67
N THR A 95 17.33 1.94 17.24
CA THR A 95 17.32 3.15 18.08
C THR A 95 16.35 3.01 19.26
N HIS A 96 16.66 3.68 20.38
CA HIS A 96 15.74 3.77 21.52
C HIS A 96 14.36 4.34 21.12
N GLU A 97 14.33 5.28 20.19
CA GLU A 97 13.11 5.91 19.67
C GLU A 97 12.25 4.91 18.91
N TYR A 98 12.86 4.05 18.08
CA TYR A 98 12.15 2.97 17.39
C TYR A 98 11.56 1.96 18.38
N LEU A 99 12.37 1.52 19.36
CA LEU A 99 11.94 0.56 20.39
C LEU A 99 10.82 1.13 21.26
N LYS A 100 10.84 2.44 21.55
CA LYS A 100 9.75 3.16 22.25
C LYS A 100 8.52 3.43 21.37
N GLY A 101 8.58 3.08 20.08
CA GLY A 101 7.51 3.26 19.10
C GLY A 101 7.23 4.72 18.77
N LEU A 102 8.26 5.57 18.80
CA LEU A 102 8.15 6.99 18.41
C LEU A 102 8.07 7.16 16.89
N TYR A 103 8.48 6.16 16.12
CA TYR A 103 8.28 6.08 14.68
C TYR A 103 8.19 4.64 14.18
N TYR A 104 7.78 4.51 12.93
CA TYR A 104 7.71 3.27 12.18
C TYR A 104 8.55 3.41 10.90
N ILE A 105 9.37 2.40 10.56
CA ILE A 105 10.09 2.36 9.28
C ILE A 105 9.10 1.86 8.22
N GLN A 106 8.65 2.75 7.34
CA GLN A 106 7.56 2.49 6.41
C GLN A 106 7.83 3.24 5.11
N SER A 107 7.65 2.57 3.96
CA SER A 107 7.78 3.24 2.66
C SER A 107 6.66 4.26 2.44
N LEU A 108 6.94 5.34 1.72
CA LEU A 108 5.93 6.38 1.41
C LEU A 108 4.70 5.80 0.71
N GLY A 109 4.91 4.89 -0.25
CA GLY A 109 3.81 4.18 -0.92
C GLY A 109 2.88 3.47 0.07
N SER A 110 3.43 2.89 1.14
CA SER A 110 2.64 2.24 2.19
C SER A 110 1.91 3.21 3.12
N MET A 111 2.23 4.50 3.12
CA MET A 111 1.54 5.51 3.94
C MET A 111 0.29 6.07 3.25
N ILE A 112 0.27 6.05 1.92
CA ILE A 112 -0.76 6.68 1.08
C ILE A 112 -2.15 6.07 1.27
N PRO A 113 -2.34 4.73 1.32
CA PRO A 113 -3.68 4.16 1.45
C PRO A 113 -4.43 4.66 2.67
N VAL A 114 -3.75 4.76 3.82
CA VAL A 114 -4.37 5.24 5.06
C VAL A 114 -4.61 6.75 5.01
N HIS A 115 -3.68 7.49 4.42
CA HIS A 115 -3.82 8.93 4.21
C HIS A 115 -5.04 9.24 3.33
N LEU A 116 -5.25 8.50 2.24
CA LEU A 116 -6.42 8.60 1.37
C LEU A 116 -7.71 8.12 2.05
N LEU A 117 -7.65 7.12 2.93
CA LEU A 117 -8.81 6.65 3.69
C LEU A 117 -9.30 7.74 4.68
N TYR A 118 -8.33 8.50 5.20
CA TYR A 118 -8.52 9.65 6.08
C TYR A 118 -9.49 9.38 7.24
N PRO A 119 -9.22 8.36 8.09
CA PRO A 119 -10.10 8.02 9.20
C PRO A 119 -10.07 9.12 10.27
N LYS A 120 -11.22 9.37 10.90
CA LYS A 120 -11.42 10.41 11.91
C LYS A 120 -11.56 9.82 13.31
N PRO A 121 -11.24 10.59 14.37
CA PRO A 121 -11.60 10.21 15.74
C PRO A 121 -13.09 9.84 15.81
N GLY A 122 -13.39 8.65 16.36
CA GLY A 122 -14.75 8.13 16.47
C GLY A 122 -15.21 7.21 15.33
N ASP A 123 -14.48 7.13 14.21
CA ASP A 123 -14.80 6.20 13.12
C ASP A 123 -14.72 4.73 13.56
N GLN A 124 -15.38 3.86 12.79
CA GLN A 124 -15.30 2.41 12.89
C GLN A 124 -14.56 1.90 11.66
N VAL A 125 -13.28 1.54 11.83
CA VAL A 125 -12.38 1.20 10.74
C VAL A 125 -12.11 -0.31 10.70
N LEU A 126 -12.32 -0.95 9.56
CA LEU A 126 -11.92 -2.33 9.31
C LEU A 126 -10.65 -2.36 8.45
N ASP A 127 -9.59 -2.96 8.96
CA ASP A 127 -8.37 -3.30 8.22
C ASP A 127 -8.41 -4.79 7.86
N MET A 128 -8.65 -5.12 6.60
CA MET A 128 -8.96 -6.48 6.16
C MET A 128 -7.74 -7.38 6.00
N CYS A 129 -6.54 -6.80 5.94
CA CYS A 129 -5.27 -7.50 5.69
C CYS A 129 -4.15 -6.85 6.52
N ALA A 130 -4.34 -6.84 7.84
CA ALA A 130 -3.68 -5.91 8.75
C ALA A 130 -2.19 -6.19 9.01
N ALA A 131 -1.74 -7.45 8.98
CA ALA A 131 -0.37 -7.74 9.37
C ALA A 131 0.63 -7.22 8.32
N PRO A 132 1.80 -6.68 8.73
CA PRO A 132 2.36 -6.66 10.09
C PRO A 132 1.95 -5.46 10.96
N GLY A 133 0.98 -4.63 10.54
CA GLY A 133 0.38 -3.57 11.37
C GLY A 133 0.85 -2.15 11.08
N SER A 134 1.70 -1.92 10.07
CA SER A 134 2.16 -0.57 9.73
C SER A 134 1.00 0.36 9.40
N LYS A 135 0.05 -0.09 8.56
CA LYS A 135 -1.13 0.68 8.19
C LYS A 135 -2.17 0.77 9.32
N THR A 136 -2.38 -0.32 10.06
CA THR A 136 -3.27 -0.32 11.24
C THR A 136 -2.82 0.69 12.31
N THR A 137 -1.51 0.78 12.59
CA THR A 137 -0.97 1.77 13.54
C THR A 137 -1.11 3.20 13.01
N GLN A 138 -1.06 3.39 11.69
CA GLN A 138 -1.31 4.69 11.06
C GLN A 138 -2.79 5.09 11.18
N ILE A 139 -3.72 4.15 11.01
CA ILE A 139 -5.15 4.37 11.21
C ILE A 139 -5.39 4.87 12.64
N ALA A 140 -4.83 4.18 13.64
CA ALA A 140 -4.94 4.58 15.05
C ALA A 140 -4.38 5.98 15.34
N GLN A 141 -3.27 6.33 14.67
CA GLN A 141 -2.66 7.65 14.76
C GLN A 141 -3.59 8.75 14.23
N TYR A 142 -4.22 8.55 13.06
CA TYR A 142 -5.23 9.47 12.50
C TYR A 142 -6.46 9.62 13.40
N MET A 143 -6.89 8.50 13.99
CA MET A 143 -8.04 8.47 14.90
C MET A 143 -7.74 8.96 16.31
N GLN A 144 -6.48 9.33 16.60
CA GLN A 144 -6.04 9.77 17.93
C GLN A 144 -6.40 8.76 19.04
N ASN A 145 -6.30 7.46 18.76
CA ASN A 145 -6.74 6.38 19.66
C ASN A 145 -8.24 6.43 20.07
N GLN A 146 -9.10 7.13 19.33
CA GLN A 146 -10.56 7.16 19.55
C GLN A 146 -11.29 6.31 18.50
N GLY A 147 -12.55 5.94 18.75
CA GLY A 147 -13.31 5.05 17.86
C GLY A 147 -12.88 3.58 17.99
N GLN A 148 -13.07 2.79 16.93
CA GLN A 148 -12.77 1.36 16.94
C GLN A 148 -12.09 0.91 15.65
N ILE A 149 -11.03 0.10 15.80
CA ILE A 149 -10.34 -0.55 14.70
C ILE A 149 -10.51 -2.06 14.84
N VAL A 150 -10.99 -2.71 13.79
CA VAL A 150 -10.98 -4.18 13.67
C VAL A 150 -9.89 -4.54 12.66
N ALA A 151 -8.84 -5.20 13.13
CA ALA A 151 -7.67 -5.58 12.35
C ALA A 151 -7.67 -7.08 12.09
N VAL A 152 -7.79 -7.49 10.84
CA VAL A 152 -7.96 -8.90 10.45
C VAL A 152 -6.77 -9.36 9.61
N ASP A 153 -6.23 -10.53 9.95
CA ASP A 153 -5.30 -11.24 9.07
C ASP A 153 -5.51 -12.74 9.21
N ILE A 154 -5.46 -13.47 8.09
CA ILE A 154 -5.70 -14.92 8.07
C ILE A 154 -4.53 -15.71 8.65
N LYS A 155 -3.31 -15.16 8.59
CA LYS A 155 -2.10 -15.90 8.97
C LYS A 155 -1.76 -15.67 10.44
N HIS A 156 -2.09 -16.65 11.28
CA HIS A 156 -1.74 -16.65 12.70
C HIS A 156 -0.27 -16.30 12.99
N SER A 157 0.66 -16.82 12.18
CA SER A 157 2.10 -16.56 12.35
C SER A 157 2.50 -15.09 12.20
N ARG A 158 1.68 -14.26 11.52
CA ARG A 158 1.94 -12.83 11.34
C ARG A 158 1.28 -11.96 12.42
N LEU A 159 0.38 -12.53 13.22
CA LEU A 159 -0.35 -11.81 14.26
C LEU A 159 0.56 -11.42 15.43
N SER A 160 1.59 -12.20 15.73
CA SER A 160 2.59 -11.84 16.75
C SER A 160 3.24 -10.50 16.41
N SER A 161 3.68 -10.30 15.17
CA SER A 161 4.24 -9.04 14.67
C SER A 161 3.22 -7.91 14.69
N LEU A 162 1.98 -8.17 14.27
CA LEU A 162 0.88 -7.20 14.34
C LEU A 162 0.64 -6.71 15.77
N ILE A 163 0.43 -7.63 16.72
CA ILE A 163 0.18 -7.32 18.13
C ILE A 163 1.39 -6.59 18.75
N SER A 164 2.61 -7.05 18.47
CA SER A 164 3.83 -6.41 18.94
C SER A 164 3.94 -4.97 18.44
N ASN A 165 3.68 -4.73 17.15
CA ASN A 165 3.70 -3.39 16.58
C ASN A 165 2.59 -2.49 17.12
N LEU A 166 1.37 -3.00 17.29
CA LEU A 166 0.27 -2.23 17.89
C LEU A 166 0.62 -1.78 19.31
N ARG A 167 1.16 -2.69 20.14
CA ARG A 167 1.61 -2.38 21.51
C ARG A 167 2.77 -1.38 21.52
N ARG A 168 3.81 -1.64 20.71
CA ARG A 168 4.98 -0.74 20.59
C ARG A 168 4.56 0.67 20.19
N MET A 169 3.60 0.80 19.27
CA MET A 169 3.10 2.07 18.77
C MET A 169 2.02 2.70 19.66
N ASP A 170 1.69 2.11 20.82
CA ASP A 170 0.65 2.58 21.76
C ASP A 170 -0.74 2.72 21.12
N VAL A 171 -1.11 1.74 20.31
CA VAL A 171 -2.47 1.62 19.78
C VAL A 171 -3.36 0.99 20.83
N ARG A 172 -4.45 1.69 21.19
CA ARG A 172 -5.36 1.30 22.27
C ARG A 172 -6.78 1.01 21.80
N ASN A 173 -7.13 1.42 20.59
CA ASN A 173 -8.47 1.31 20.02
C ASN A 173 -8.61 0.17 18.97
N ALA A 174 -7.71 -0.81 18.97
CA ALA A 174 -7.69 -1.89 17.98
C ALA A 174 -7.97 -3.28 18.59
N ILE A 175 -8.79 -4.06 17.89
CA ILE A 175 -9.06 -5.48 18.17
C ILE A 175 -8.50 -6.29 17.00
N VAL A 176 -7.71 -7.33 17.31
CA VAL A 176 -7.07 -8.19 16.31
C VAL A 176 -7.82 -9.51 16.19
N PHE A 177 -8.15 -9.91 14.97
CA PHE A 177 -8.77 -11.20 14.66
C PHE A 177 -7.93 -12.02 13.69
N ALA A 178 -7.76 -13.30 14.02
CA ALA A 178 -7.25 -14.30 13.11
C ALA A 178 -8.41 -14.86 12.28
N TYR A 179 -8.66 -14.31 11.10
CA TYR A 179 -9.83 -14.71 10.31
C TYR A 179 -9.64 -14.52 8.81
N ASP A 180 -10.39 -15.28 8.02
CA ASP A 180 -10.48 -15.10 6.58
C ASP A 180 -11.42 -13.92 6.28
N ALA A 181 -10.85 -12.79 5.87
CA ALA A 181 -11.60 -11.57 5.59
C ALA A 181 -12.61 -11.74 4.42
N THR A 182 -12.47 -12.74 3.56
CA THR A 182 -13.46 -13.05 2.51
C THR A 182 -14.75 -13.64 3.08
N LYS A 183 -14.70 -14.18 4.31
CA LYS A 183 -15.80 -14.84 5.00
C LYS A 183 -16.39 -14.00 6.13
N LEU A 184 -16.00 -12.73 6.23
CA LEU A 184 -16.58 -11.82 7.21
C LEU A 184 -17.97 -11.38 6.76
N TYR A 185 -18.94 -11.56 7.65
CA TYR A 185 -20.31 -11.11 7.48
C TYR A 185 -20.69 -10.10 8.55
N ILE A 186 -21.56 -9.15 8.20
CA ILE A 186 -21.94 -8.04 9.08
C ILE A 186 -22.57 -8.52 10.40
N GLN A 187 -23.26 -9.68 10.38
CA GLN A 187 -23.86 -10.29 11.58
C GLN A 187 -22.81 -10.73 12.61
N GLN A 188 -21.62 -11.13 12.15
CA GLN A 188 -20.53 -11.57 13.03
C GLN A 188 -19.85 -10.40 13.73
N LEU A 189 -20.04 -9.17 13.23
CA LEU A 189 -19.40 -7.96 13.76
C LEU A 189 -20.19 -7.32 14.92
N GLY A 190 -21.29 -7.93 15.38
CA GLY A 190 -22.06 -7.43 16.52
C GLY A 190 -22.60 -6.02 16.27
N LYS A 191 -22.18 -5.04 17.07
CA LYS A 191 -22.53 -3.61 16.91
C LYS A 191 -21.56 -2.83 16.02
N PHE A 192 -20.44 -3.43 15.60
CA PHE A 192 -19.46 -2.77 14.75
C PHE A 192 -19.98 -2.69 13.30
N ARG A 193 -19.98 -1.48 12.75
CA ARG A 193 -20.51 -1.13 11.43
C ARG A 193 -19.47 -0.26 10.72
N PRO A 194 -18.56 -0.86 9.94
CA PRO A 194 -17.43 -0.12 9.41
C PRO A 194 -17.88 0.94 8.40
N ASN A 195 -17.64 2.21 8.73
CA ASN A 195 -17.81 3.34 7.82
C ASN A 195 -16.54 3.65 7.02
N LYS A 196 -15.40 3.08 7.45
CA LYS A 196 -14.11 3.14 6.78
C LYS A 196 -13.54 1.73 6.66
N ILE A 197 -13.08 1.35 5.47
CA ILE A 197 -12.42 0.06 5.26
C ILE A 197 -11.09 0.28 4.54
N LEU A 198 -10.02 -0.31 5.08
CA LEU A 198 -8.76 -0.47 4.37
C LEU A 198 -8.66 -1.89 3.84
N LEU A 199 -8.43 -2.02 2.54
CA LEU A 199 -8.03 -3.27 1.89
C LEU A 199 -6.69 -3.07 1.19
N ASP A 200 -5.61 -3.21 1.96
CA ASP A 200 -4.27 -3.37 1.41
C ASP A 200 -4.08 -4.84 1.01
N ALA A 201 -4.41 -5.15 -0.23
CA ALA A 201 -4.67 -6.51 -0.64
C ALA A 201 -3.38 -7.31 -0.84
N PRO A 202 -3.36 -8.62 -0.51
CA PRO A 202 -2.23 -9.48 -0.83
C PRO A 202 -2.03 -9.51 -2.35
N CYS A 203 -0.87 -9.06 -2.81
CA CYS A 203 -0.55 -8.93 -4.23
C CYS A 203 0.77 -9.60 -4.60
N THR A 204 1.12 -9.56 -5.88
CA THR A 204 2.37 -10.15 -6.37
C THR A 204 3.62 -9.57 -5.71
N GLY A 205 3.55 -8.31 -5.28
CA GLY A 205 4.70 -7.54 -4.81
C GLY A 205 5.55 -6.98 -5.94
N SER A 206 5.02 -6.93 -7.17
CA SER A 206 5.76 -6.46 -8.35
C SER A 206 6.29 -5.02 -8.20
N GLY A 207 5.67 -4.20 -7.36
CA GLY A 207 6.07 -2.83 -7.11
C GLY A 207 7.19 -2.63 -6.08
N ILE A 208 7.59 -3.66 -5.34
CA ILE A 208 8.61 -3.58 -4.29
C ILE A 208 9.95 -4.21 -4.71
N ILE A 209 10.25 -4.29 -6.01
CA ILE A 209 11.50 -4.87 -6.54
C ILE A 209 12.76 -4.24 -5.90
N ARG A 210 12.70 -2.96 -5.51
CA ARG A 210 13.80 -2.26 -4.84
C ARG A 210 14.07 -2.77 -3.42
N GLN A 211 13.04 -3.29 -2.75
CA GLN A 211 13.14 -3.89 -1.42
C GLN A 211 13.37 -5.39 -1.48
N ASP A 212 12.73 -6.07 -2.45
CA ASP A 212 12.85 -7.51 -2.70
C ASP A 212 13.24 -7.78 -4.17
N PRO A 213 14.55 -7.84 -4.47
CA PRO A 213 15.04 -8.12 -5.82
C PRO A 213 14.64 -9.50 -6.35
N SER A 214 14.19 -10.44 -5.49
CA SER A 214 13.77 -11.78 -5.94
C SER A 214 12.58 -11.72 -6.89
N VAL A 215 11.76 -10.66 -6.78
CA VAL A 215 10.60 -10.39 -7.64
C VAL A 215 11.00 -10.28 -9.11
N LYS A 216 12.23 -9.83 -9.43
CA LYS A 216 12.73 -9.76 -10.82
C LYS A 216 12.73 -11.11 -11.54
N ARG A 217 12.80 -12.22 -10.80
CA ARG A 217 12.99 -13.59 -11.32
C ARG A 217 11.68 -14.34 -11.57
N VAL A 218 10.52 -13.73 -11.31
CA VAL A 218 9.20 -14.35 -11.58
C VAL A 218 9.06 -14.70 -13.07
N LYS A 219 8.63 -15.92 -13.40
CA LYS A 219 8.67 -16.44 -14.78
C LYS A 219 7.32 -16.54 -15.49
N ASN A 220 6.20 -16.40 -14.79
CA ASN A 220 4.86 -16.53 -15.35
C ASN A 220 3.83 -15.72 -14.56
N ASP A 221 2.60 -15.66 -15.08
CA ASP A 221 1.47 -14.89 -14.56
C ASP A 221 0.54 -15.68 -13.62
N SER A 222 0.82 -16.96 -13.35
CA SER A 222 -0.03 -17.80 -12.49
C SER A 222 -0.30 -17.18 -11.11
N LYS A 223 0.72 -16.53 -10.52
CA LYS A 223 0.60 -15.80 -9.25
C LYS A 223 -0.32 -14.57 -9.39
N ILE A 224 -0.23 -13.84 -10.50
CA ILE A 224 -1.08 -12.68 -10.80
C ILE A 224 -2.55 -13.14 -10.84
N GLN A 225 -2.84 -14.17 -11.64
CA GLN A 225 -4.21 -14.67 -11.81
C GLN A 225 -4.81 -15.16 -10.49
N ARG A 226 -4.06 -15.96 -9.71
CA ARG A 226 -4.51 -16.49 -8.42
C ARG A 226 -4.80 -15.37 -7.42
N LEU A 227 -3.88 -14.40 -7.28
CA LEU A 227 -4.03 -13.31 -6.32
C LEU A 227 -5.13 -12.36 -6.73
N ARG A 228 -5.30 -12.08 -8.02
CA ARG A 228 -6.42 -11.31 -8.56
C ARG A 228 -7.78 -11.88 -8.14
N GLN A 229 -7.96 -13.20 -8.23
CA GLN A 229 -9.21 -13.83 -7.78
C GLN A 229 -9.45 -13.65 -6.28
N GLN A 230 -8.38 -13.80 -5.47
CA GLN A 230 -8.45 -13.57 -4.03
C GLN A 230 -8.76 -12.09 -3.69
N GLN A 231 -8.10 -11.15 -4.36
CA GLN A 231 -8.33 -9.71 -4.23
C GLN A 231 -9.78 -9.35 -4.60
N LYS A 232 -10.33 -9.95 -5.66
CA LYS A 232 -11.73 -9.75 -6.09
C LYS A 232 -12.71 -10.21 -5.00
N GLN A 233 -12.46 -11.35 -4.37
CA GLN A 233 -13.27 -11.85 -3.26
C GLN A 233 -13.20 -10.93 -2.03
N LEU A 234 -11.99 -10.49 -1.67
CA LEU A 234 -11.77 -9.56 -0.56
C LEU A 234 -12.48 -8.22 -0.80
N LEU A 235 -12.35 -7.66 -2.00
CA LEU A 235 -12.95 -6.38 -2.33
C LEU A 235 -14.48 -6.45 -2.27
N LYS A 236 -15.07 -7.50 -2.85
CA LYS A 236 -16.52 -7.74 -2.75
C LYS A 236 -16.99 -7.94 -1.32
N ALA A 237 -16.23 -8.64 -0.47
CA ALA A 237 -16.54 -8.80 0.94
C ALA A 237 -16.50 -7.44 1.68
N GLY A 238 -15.45 -6.64 1.45
CA GLY A 238 -15.33 -5.30 2.04
C GLY A 238 -16.49 -4.39 1.67
N LEU A 239 -16.85 -4.31 0.38
CA LEU A 239 -17.98 -3.48 -0.08
C LEU A 239 -19.34 -3.92 0.50
N LYS A 240 -19.52 -5.21 0.78
CA LYS A 240 -20.73 -5.71 1.47
C LYS A 240 -20.78 -5.24 2.93
N LEU A 241 -19.64 -5.25 3.62
CA LEU A 241 -19.53 -4.83 5.03
C LEU A 241 -19.63 -3.31 5.23
N LEU A 242 -19.17 -2.54 4.23
CA LEU A 242 -19.16 -1.08 4.29
C LEU A 242 -20.57 -0.51 4.49
N THR A 243 -20.72 0.45 5.40
CA THR A 243 -21.99 1.16 5.59
C THR A 243 -22.30 2.10 4.42
N LYS A 244 -23.57 2.47 4.27
CA LYS A 244 -23.98 3.54 3.34
C LYS A 244 -23.24 4.84 3.67
N GLY A 245 -22.78 5.57 2.65
CA GLY A 245 -21.93 6.76 2.77
C GLY A 245 -20.48 6.48 3.19
N GLY A 246 -20.13 5.23 3.50
CA GLY A 246 -18.78 4.85 3.91
C GLY A 246 -17.81 4.81 2.73
N THR A 247 -16.51 4.79 3.05
CA THR A 247 -15.43 4.69 2.05
C THR A 247 -14.53 3.48 2.29
N LEU A 248 -14.20 2.76 1.23
CA LEU A 248 -13.19 1.71 1.20
C LEU A 248 -12.00 2.18 0.36
N VAL A 249 -10.78 2.05 0.89
CA VAL A 249 -9.56 2.22 0.10
C VAL A 249 -8.99 0.86 -0.24
N TYR A 250 -8.96 0.56 -1.54
CA TYR A 250 -8.25 -0.60 -2.09
C TYR A 250 -6.84 -0.17 -2.47
N SER A 251 -5.84 -0.98 -2.09
CA SER A 251 -4.48 -0.74 -2.51
C SER A 251 -3.68 -2.01 -2.74
N THR A 252 -2.65 -1.92 -3.58
CA THR A 252 -1.64 -2.96 -3.78
C THR A 252 -0.25 -2.36 -3.92
N CYS A 253 0.78 -3.13 -3.57
CA CYS A 253 2.17 -2.85 -3.97
C CYS A 253 2.54 -3.55 -5.28
N SER A 254 1.63 -3.52 -6.26
CA SER A 254 1.81 -4.10 -7.60
C SER A 254 1.67 -3.04 -8.67
N PHE A 255 2.51 -3.10 -9.70
CA PHE A 255 2.33 -2.29 -10.90
C PHE A 255 1.40 -2.93 -11.94
N HIS A 256 1.06 -4.22 -11.80
CA HIS A 256 0.26 -4.94 -12.79
C HIS A 256 -1.18 -4.42 -12.87
N TYR A 257 -1.60 -3.92 -14.03
CA TYR A 257 -2.98 -3.49 -14.28
C TYR A 257 -4.03 -4.57 -13.99
N GLN A 258 -3.66 -5.87 -14.08
CA GLN A 258 -4.55 -6.99 -13.80
C GLN A 258 -4.99 -7.06 -12.32
N GLU A 259 -4.10 -6.70 -11.40
CA GLU A 259 -4.38 -6.64 -9.94
C GLU A 259 -5.01 -5.30 -9.53
N ASN A 260 -5.03 -4.32 -10.43
CA ASN A 260 -5.39 -2.94 -10.17
C ASN A 260 -6.65 -2.56 -10.98
N GLU A 261 -6.51 -1.77 -12.05
CA GLU A 261 -7.63 -1.22 -12.81
C GLU A 261 -8.55 -2.28 -13.39
N MET A 262 -8.00 -3.36 -13.93
CA MET A 262 -8.81 -4.46 -14.47
C MET A 262 -9.67 -5.11 -13.38
N LEU A 263 -9.14 -5.24 -12.15
CA LEU A 263 -9.89 -5.79 -11.03
C LEU A 263 -10.96 -4.82 -10.54
N ILE A 264 -10.62 -3.53 -10.40
CA ILE A 264 -11.56 -2.49 -9.95
C ILE A 264 -12.70 -2.36 -10.96
N ALA A 265 -12.40 -2.27 -12.26
CA ALA A 265 -13.40 -2.16 -13.31
C ALA A 265 -14.36 -3.35 -13.33
N GLU A 266 -13.87 -4.58 -13.10
CA GLU A 266 -14.74 -5.75 -12.97
C GLU A 266 -15.64 -5.68 -11.73
N VAL A 267 -15.10 -5.29 -10.57
CA VAL A 267 -15.87 -5.29 -9.32
C VAL A 267 -16.91 -4.17 -9.31
N VAL A 268 -16.58 -2.97 -9.79
CA VAL A 268 -17.52 -1.84 -9.85
C VAL A 268 -18.68 -2.12 -10.82
N LYS A 269 -18.45 -2.86 -11.91
CA LYS A 269 -19.53 -3.34 -12.80
C LYS A 269 -20.47 -4.32 -12.09
N ASP A 270 -19.93 -5.17 -11.22
CA ASP A 270 -20.69 -6.23 -10.52
C ASP A 270 -21.45 -5.72 -9.27
N VAL A 271 -21.01 -4.62 -8.66
CA VAL A 271 -21.52 -4.14 -7.37
C VAL A 271 -22.29 -2.83 -7.53
N LYS A 272 -23.61 -2.87 -7.31
CA LYS A 272 -24.48 -1.68 -7.35
C LYS A 272 -24.15 -0.70 -6.21
N ASN A 273 -24.44 0.58 -6.45
CA ASN A 273 -24.29 1.69 -5.49
C ASN A 273 -22.85 1.87 -4.99
N VAL A 274 -21.86 1.64 -5.85
CA VAL A 274 -20.46 1.94 -5.56
C VAL A 274 -19.91 2.83 -6.66
N GLU A 275 -19.15 3.83 -6.28
CA GLU A 275 -18.48 4.74 -7.21
C GLU A 275 -17.01 4.96 -6.82
N ILE A 276 -16.20 5.30 -7.81
CA ILE A 276 -14.79 5.66 -7.61
C ILE A 276 -14.72 7.15 -7.32
N ILE A 277 -14.10 7.49 -6.20
CA ILE A 277 -13.90 8.87 -5.76
C ILE A 277 -12.49 9.31 -6.09
N GLU A 278 -12.39 10.50 -6.67
CA GLU A 278 -11.12 11.16 -6.89
C GLU A 278 -10.52 11.66 -5.57
N PRO A 279 -9.24 11.38 -5.27
CA PRO A 279 -8.54 11.97 -4.15
C PRO A 279 -8.56 13.50 -4.21
N GLN A 280 -8.78 14.15 -3.07
CA GLN A 280 -8.69 15.61 -2.98
C GLN A 280 -7.25 16.12 -3.18
N GLU A 281 -6.26 15.30 -2.83
CA GLU A 281 -4.86 15.64 -2.95
C GLU A 281 -4.25 15.10 -4.25
N ASN A 282 -3.32 15.87 -4.82
CA ASN A 282 -2.61 15.48 -6.03
C ASN A 282 -1.45 14.53 -5.70
N ILE A 283 -1.78 13.27 -5.39
CA ILE A 283 -0.83 12.22 -5.05
C ILE A 283 -0.66 11.26 -6.22
N GLY A 284 0.58 11.06 -6.66
CA GLY A 284 0.88 10.11 -7.72
C GLY A 284 0.45 10.61 -9.11
N VAL A 285 0.30 9.68 -10.04
CA VAL A 285 -0.30 9.90 -11.37
C VAL A 285 -1.64 9.18 -11.47
N PRO A 286 -2.55 9.61 -12.37
CA PRO A 286 -3.76 8.86 -12.69
C PRO A 286 -3.50 7.39 -13.02
N GLY A 287 -4.45 6.52 -12.66
CA GLY A 287 -4.45 5.13 -13.12
C GLY A 287 -4.72 5.00 -14.61
N PHE A 288 -4.68 3.78 -15.12
CA PHE A 288 -4.85 3.52 -16.55
C PHE A 288 -6.34 3.41 -16.93
N SER A 289 -6.80 4.23 -17.87
CA SER A 289 -8.14 4.04 -18.48
C SER A 289 -8.17 2.88 -19.46
N GLU A 290 -7.02 2.54 -20.04
CA GLU A 290 -6.82 1.43 -20.96
C GLU A 290 -5.37 0.92 -20.89
N VAL A 291 -5.16 -0.36 -21.21
CA VAL A 291 -3.83 -0.94 -21.44
C VAL A 291 -3.91 -1.89 -22.63
N GLU A 292 -3.04 -1.70 -23.62
CA GLU A 292 -3.11 -2.39 -24.92
C GLU A 292 -4.49 -2.17 -25.58
N ASN A 293 -5.31 -3.20 -25.72
CA ASN A 293 -6.67 -3.13 -26.28
C ASN A 293 -7.75 -3.40 -25.20
N LEU A 294 -7.40 -3.28 -23.92
CA LEU A 294 -8.31 -3.51 -22.79
C LEU A 294 -8.75 -2.18 -22.20
N GLU A 295 -10.04 -1.86 -22.32
CA GLU A 295 -10.65 -0.67 -21.73
C GLU A 295 -11.15 -0.93 -20.31
N PHE A 296 -10.76 -0.06 -19.37
CA PHE A 296 -11.20 -0.09 -17.97
C PHE A 296 -12.19 1.05 -17.63
N GLY A 297 -12.26 2.08 -18.48
CA GLY A 297 -13.16 3.22 -18.37
C GLY A 297 -12.52 4.45 -17.73
N TYR A 298 -13.03 5.63 -18.05
CA TYR A 298 -12.47 6.92 -17.62
C TYR A 298 -12.46 7.13 -16.10
N ASP A 299 -13.35 6.47 -15.36
CA ASP A 299 -13.32 6.53 -13.90
C ASP A 299 -12.01 5.99 -13.29
N MET A 300 -11.25 5.16 -14.03
CA MET A 300 -9.92 4.74 -13.57
C MET A 300 -8.93 5.89 -13.45
N LEU A 301 -9.12 6.99 -14.16
CA LEU A 301 -8.27 8.19 -14.03
C LEU A 301 -8.37 8.83 -12.65
N LYS A 302 -9.44 8.53 -11.89
CA LYS A 302 -9.61 8.96 -10.49
C LYS A 302 -8.76 8.13 -9.52
N THR A 303 -8.30 6.95 -9.93
CA THR A 303 -7.38 6.13 -9.14
C THR A 303 -5.95 6.70 -9.23
N ARG A 304 -5.07 6.29 -8.31
CA ARG A 304 -3.70 6.80 -8.24
C ARG A 304 -2.67 5.69 -8.31
N ARG A 305 -1.61 5.96 -9.07
CA ARG A 305 -0.41 5.15 -9.18
C ARG A 305 0.79 5.92 -8.67
N LEU A 306 1.65 5.22 -7.96
CA LEU A 306 3.03 5.65 -7.75
C LEU A 306 3.96 4.73 -8.49
N THR A 307 5.07 5.30 -8.93
CA THR A 307 6.07 4.62 -9.74
C THR A 307 7.46 5.08 -9.32
N PRO A 308 8.46 4.17 -9.33
CA PRO A 308 9.82 4.51 -8.96
C PRO A 308 10.45 5.65 -9.74
N HIS A 309 10.20 5.70 -11.04
CA HIS A 309 10.86 6.66 -11.95
C HIS A 309 10.31 8.08 -11.83
N LEU A 310 9.05 8.25 -11.44
CA LEU A 310 8.44 9.58 -11.29
C LEU A 310 8.45 10.07 -9.84
N HIS A 311 8.28 9.18 -8.88
CA HIS A 311 8.00 9.55 -7.49
C HIS A 311 9.14 9.18 -6.54
N ASN A 312 10.14 8.44 -7.03
CA ASN A 312 11.17 7.84 -6.18
C ASN A 312 10.59 6.99 -5.02
N THR A 313 9.41 6.39 -5.20
CA THR A 313 8.74 5.47 -4.24
C THR A 313 8.51 4.09 -4.85
N ASP A 314 8.31 3.05 -4.05
CA ASP A 314 7.84 1.76 -4.58
C ASP A 314 6.61 1.95 -5.47
N ALA A 315 6.42 1.04 -6.44
CA ALA A 315 5.21 1.11 -7.24
C ALA A 315 4.01 0.70 -6.41
N PHE A 316 2.97 1.52 -6.43
CA PHE A 316 1.79 1.35 -5.60
C PHE A 316 0.56 1.78 -6.39
N PHE A 317 -0.58 1.16 -6.09
CA PHE A 317 -1.87 1.53 -6.64
C PHE A 317 -2.85 1.78 -5.50
N CYS A 318 -3.67 2.83 -5.62
CA CYS A 318 -4.71 3.18 -4.66
C CYS A 318 -6.00 3.56 -5.39
N CYS A 319 -7.13 3.07 -4.89
CA CYS A 319 -8.47 3.40 -5.36
C CYS A 319 -9.40 3.64 -4.17
N ILE A 320 -10.11 4.77 -4.17
CA ILE A 320 -11.12 5.11 -3.16
C ILE A 320 -12.48 4.75 -3.74
N LEU A 321 -13.22 3.90 -3.04
CA LEU A 321 -14.57 3.49 -3.38
C LEU A 321 -15.54 4.02 -2.32
N ARG A 322 -16.62 4.68 -2.75
CA ARG A 322 -17.71 5.11 -1.86
C ARG A 322 -18.94 4.27 -2.12
N LYS A 323 -19.62 3.86 -1.05
CA LYS A 323 -20.92 3.19 -1.13
C LYS A 323 -22.03 4.20 -0.94
N ASN A 324 -22.92 4.31 -1.93
CA ASN A 324 -23.97 5.33 -2.01
C ASN A 324 -25.22 5.00 -1.21
#